data_AF-A0A1J3DKN1-F1
#
_entry.id   AF-A0A1J3DKN1-F1
#
_cell.length_a   1.000
_cell.length_b   1.000
_cell.length_c   1.000
_cell.angle_alpha   90.00
_cell.angle_beta   90.00
_cell.angle_gamma   90.00
#
_symmetry.space_group_name_H-M   'P 1'
#
loop_
_entity.id
_entity.type
_entity.pdbx_description
1 polymer ?
#
loop_
_entity_poly.entity_id
_entity_poly.type
_entity_poly.pdbx_seq_one_letter_code
_entity_poly.pdbx_strand_id
1 'polypeptide(L)' 'RCIHIGLLCVQEDPADRPTLSTIILMLTSNTVTLPVPREPGLFFESKPTKDPLDSYQSIKSKSVPCSVDDASITELHPR' A
#
# COMPACT_ATOMS: atom_id res chain seq x y z
N ARG A 1 7.65 14.10 -6.45
CA ARG A 1 6.50 14.06 -7.39
C ARG A 1 5.93 12.65 -7.54
N CYS A 2 6.68 11.66 -8.05
CA CYS A 2 6.16 10.30 -8.24
C CYS A 2 5.74 9.58 -6.94
N ILE A 3 6.49 9.76 -5.84
CA ILE A 3 6.11 9.21 -4.53
C ILE A 3 4.74 9.74 -4.10
N HIS A 4 4.54 11.06 -4.20
CA HIS A 4 3.29 11.73 -3.85
C HIS A 4 2.11 11.24 -4.69
N ILE A 5 2.31 11.09 -6.00
CA ILE A 5 1.31 10.51 -6.92
C ILE A 5 1.04 9.05 -6.58
N GLY A 6 2.08 8.28 -6.26
CA GLY A 6 1.96 6.88 -5.82
C GLY A 6 1.11 6.75 -4.56
N LEU A 7 1.29 7.66 -3.58
CA LEU A 7 0.46 7.72 -2.38
C LEU A 7 -1.02 8.03 -2.69
N LEU A 8 -1.29 8.89 -3.68
CA LEU A 8 -2.66 9.16 -4.14
C LEU A 8 -3.29 7.94 -4.86
N CYS A 9 -2.50 7.09 -5.51
CA CYS A 9 -3.02 5.90 -6.20
C CYS A 9 -3.46 4.79 -5.24
N VAL A 10 -2.97 4.78 -4.01
CA VAL A 10 -3.25 3.73 -3.00
C VAL A 10 -4.15 4.21 -1.87
N GLN A 11 -4.92 5.28 -2.11
CA GLN A 11 -5.92 5.75 -1.15
C GLN A 11 -6.97 4.67 -0.87
N GLU A 12 -7.40 4.60 0.38
CA GLU A 12 -8.38 3.60 0.86
C GLU A 12 -9.70 3.72 0.10
N ASP A 13 -10.26 4.93 0.06
CA ASP A 13 -11.44 5.25 -0.74
C ASP A 13 -11.07 5.27 -2.25
N PRO A 14 -11.69 4.42 -3.08
CA PRO A 14 -11.48 4.43 -4.52
C PRO A 14 -11.80 5.77 -5.18
N ALA A 15 -12.71 6.57 -4.62
CA ALA A 15 -13.07 7.89 -5.15
C ALA A 15 -11.93 8.91 -5.02
N ASP A 16 -11.01 8.72 -4.08
CA ASP A 16 -9.84 9.59 -3.90
C ASP A 16 -8.67 9.22 -4.84
N ARG A 17 -8.75 8.09 -5.56
CA ARG A 17 -7.69 7.64 -6.47
C ARG A 17 -7.75 8.44 -7.78
N PRO A 18 -6.63 9.04 -8.24
CA PRO A 18 -6.63 9.79 -9.48
C PRO A 18 -6.83 8.87 -10.68
N THR A 19 -7.57 9.35 -11.68
CA THR A 19 -7.70 8.65 -12.96
C THR A 19 -6.37 8.61 -13.71
N LEU A 20 -6.21 7.67 -14.64
CA LEU A 20 -4.99 7.56 -15.44
C LEU A 20 -4.66 8.85 -16.21
N SER A 21 -5.67 9.54 -16.74
CA SER A 21 -5.49 10.84 -17.41
C SER A 21 -4.97 11.91 -16.45
N THR A 22 -5.49 11.93 -15.22
CA THR A 22 -5.02 12.83 -14.16
C THR A 22 -3.58 12.51 -13.76
N ILE A 23 -3.23 11.24 -13.64
CA ILE A 23 -1.86 10.79 -13.35
C ILE A 23 -0.90 11.26 -14.44
N ILE A 24 -1.25 11.10 -15.72
CA ILE A 24 -0.42 11.55 -16.84
C ILE A 24 -0.22 13.07 -16.77
N LEU A 25 -1.29 13.85 -16.56
CA LEU A 25 -1.19 15.30 -16.37
C LEU A 25 -0.29 15.66 -15.17
N MET A 26 -0.47 14.95 -14.05
CA MET A 26 0.37 15.05 -12.86
C MET A 26 1.79 14.52 -13.07
N LEU A 27 2.14 13.90 -14.19
CA LEU A 27 3.54 13.53 -14.49
C LEU A 27 4.16 14.49 -15.50
N THR A 28 3.36 15.01 -16.44
CA THR A 28 3.85 15.81 -17.57
C THR A 28 3.85 17.32 -17.31
N SER A 29 3.01 17.83 -16.40
CA SER A 29 2.85 19.28 -16.21
C SER A 29 3.52 19.83 -14.95
N ASN A 30 4.61 20.58 -15.09
CA ASN A 30 5.38 21.11 -13.94
C ASN A 30 4.62 22.12 -13.06
N THR A 31 3.48 22.65 -13.53
CA THR A 31 2.69 23.67 -12.82
C THR A 31 1.52 23.11 -12.01
N VAL A 32 1.22 21.81 -12.13
CA VAL A 32 0.12 21.19 -11.40
C VAL A 32 0.46 21.07 -9.91
N THR A 33 -0.41 21.63 -9.06
CA THR A 33 -0.39 21.39 -7.61
C THR A 33 -1.01 20.04 -7.32
N LEU A 34 -0.25 19.17 -6.64
CA LEU A 34 -0.74 17.85 -6.26
C LEU A 34 -1.56 17.93 -4.97
N PRO A 35 -2.74 17.28 -4.89
CA PRO A 35 -3.51 17.20 -3.66
C PRO A 35 -2.73 16.40 -2.61
N VAL A 36 -2.88 16.74 -1.33
CA VAL A 36 -2.20 16.04 -0.23
C VAL A 36 -2.84 14.65 -0.05
N PRO A 37 -2.07 13.54 -0.09
CA PRO A 37 -2.61 12.21 0.16
C PRO A 37 -3.08 12.14 1.61
N ARG A 38 -4.17 11.39 1.87
CA ARG A 38 -4.53 11.08 3.25
C ARG A 38 -3.44 10.20 3.85
N GLU A 39 -3.27 10.30 5.16
CA GLU A 39 -2.38 9.41 5.89
C GLU A 39 -2.79 7.97 5.55
N PRO A 40 -1.85 7.09 5.15
CA PRO A 40 -2.17 5.71 4.89
C PRO A 40 -2.88 5.16 6.12
N GLY A 41 -4.06 4.56 5.94
CA GLY A 41 -4.74 3.80 6.98
C GLY A 41 -3.86 2.60 7.35
N LEU A 42 -2.81 2.83 8.12
CA LEU A 42 -2.06 1.79 8.80
C LEU A 42 -2.98 1.27 9.89
N PHE A 43 -3.91 0.38 9.51
CA PHE A 43 -4.69 -0.39 10.46
C PHE A 43 -3.75 -1.37 11.17
N PHE A 44 -3.04 -0.88 12.19
CA PHE A 44 -2.76 -1.72 13.35
C PHE A 44 -4.05 -1.77 14.14
N GLU A 45 -4.97 -2.67 13.75
CA GLU A 45 -6.01 -3.12 14.66
C GLU A 45 -5.32 -3.91 15.78
N SER A 46 -4.69 -3.17 16.69
CA SER A 46 -4.31 -3.68 17.99
C SER A 46 -5.62 -3.92 18.72
N LYS A 47 -6.21 -5.09 18.51
CA LYS A 47 -7.16 -5.65 19.48
C LYS A 47 -6.47 -5.53 20.83
N PRO A 48 -7.06 -4.84 21.82
CA PRO A 48 -6.51 -4.87 23.17
C PRO A 48 -6.85 -6.26 23.73
N THR A 49 -6.07 -7.28 23.36
CA THR A 49 -5.93 -8.45 24.21
C THR A 49 -5.26 -7.94 25.48
N LYS A 50 -6.07 -7.87 26.52
CA LYS A 50 -5.73 -7.39 27.85
C LYS A 50 -4.63 -8.26 28.44
N ASP A 51 -3.36 -7.92 28.22
CA ASP A 51 -2.24 -8.43 29.01
C ASP A 51 -1.14 -7.36 29.09
N PRO A 52 -0.99 -6.68 30.24
CA PRO A 52 0.05 -5.68 30.43
C PRO A 52 1.39 -6.37 30.80
N LEU A 53 2.22 -6.72 29.81
CA LEU A 53 3.65 -6.91 30.11
C LEU A 53 4.67 -6.60 29.01
N ASP A 54 4.35 -6.64 27.72
CA ASP A 54 5.39 -6.49 26.67
C ASP A 54 5.34 -5.12 25.97
N SER A 55 5.42 -4.05 26.76
CA SER A 55 6.05 -2.83 26.27
C SER A 55 7.57 -3.08 26.25
N TYR A 56 8.35 -2.40 25.42
CA TYR A 56 9.83 -2.48 25.40
C TYR A 56 10.51 -3.83 25.06
N GLN A 57 10.15 -4.47 23.95
CA GLN A 57 11.06 -5.27 23.09
C GLN A 57 10.24 -5.77 21.88
N SER A 58 10.49 -5.34 20.64
CA SER A 58 11.61 -5.89 19.90
C SER A 58 11.64 -5.22 18.53
N ILE A 59 12.67 -4.42 18.29
CA ILE A 59 13.28 -4.34 16.97
C ILE A 59 13.89 -5.74 16.73
N LYS A 60 13.06 -6.72 16.38
CA LYS A 60 13.49 -7.95 15.73
C LYS A 60 12.83 -7.97 14.38
N SER A 61 13.66 -7.92 13.35
CA SER A 61 13.43 -8.58 12.08
C SER A 61 13.08 -10.05 12.33
N LYS A 62 11.84 -10.33 12.74
CA LYS A 62 11.23 -11.64 12.59
C LYS A 62 10.72 -11.64 11.16
N SER A 63 11.48 -12.25 10.26
CA SER A 63 10.99 -12.60 8.93
C SER A 63 9.63 -13.25 9.10
N VAL A 64 8.59 -12.55 8.64
CA VAL A 64 7.28 -13.14 8.40
C VAL A 64 7.53 -14.32 7.46
N PRO A 65 7.00 -15.54 7.72
CA PRO A 65 6.89 -16.51 6.65
C PRO A 65 5.94 -15.86 5.64
N CYS A 66 6.50 -15.39 4.51
CA CYS A 66 5.70 -14.92 3.39
C CYS A 66 4.68 -16.02 3.08
N SER A 67 3.40 -15.66 3.03
CA SER A 67 2.35 -16.57 2.57
C SER A 67 2.77 -17.13 1.22
N VAL A 68 2.88 -18.45 1.12
CA VAL A 68 3.10 -19.12 -0.15
C VAL A 68 1.71 -19.39 -0.70
N ASP A 69 1.30 -18.65 -1.73
CA ASP A 69 0.02 -18.89 -2.38
C ASP A 69 0.08 -20.24 -3.10
N ASP A 70 -0.82 -21.17 -2.71
CA ASP A 70 -0.96 -22.51 -3.30
C ASP A 70 -1.81 -22.44 -4.58
N ALA A 71 -1.36 -21.65 -5.56
CA ALA A 71 -2.04 -21.56 -6.85
C ALA A 71 -1.65 -22.73 -7.75
N SER A 72 -2.65 -23.47 -8.26
CA SER A 72 -2.42 -24.53 -9.25
C SER A 72 -1.88 -23.93 -10.55
N ILE A 73 -0.70 -24.40 -10.98
CA ILE A 73 -0.04 -23.96 -12.22
C ILE A 73 -0.84 -24.51 -13.41
N THR A 74 -1.19 -23.63 -14.36
CA THR A 74 -1.82 -24.04 -15.63
C THR A 74 -0.74 -24.41 -16.64
N GLU A 75 -0.80 -25.62 -17.21
CA GLU A 75 0.16 -26.09 -18.22
C GLU A 75 -0.07 -25.43 -19.60
N LEU A 76 0.97 -24.81 -20.15
CA LEU A 76 0.95 -24.24 -21.51
C LEU A 76 1.44 -25.27 -22.53
N HIS A 77 0.67 -25.47 -23.61
CA HIS A 77 1.05 -26.36 -24.71
C HIS A 77 1.78 -25.58 -25.82
N PRO A 78 2.90 -26.10 -26.37
CA PRO A 78 3.56 -25.50 -27.53
C PRO A 78 2.67 -25.52 -28.78
N ARG A 79 2.83 -24.51 -29.64
CA ARG A 79 2.25 -24.46 -30.99
C ARG A 79 3.15 -25.11 -32.02
#